data_AF-A0A9P7AAD0-F1
#
_entry.id   AF-A0A9P7AAD0-F1
#
_cell.length_a   1.000
_cell.length_b   1.000
_cell.length_c   1.000
_cell.angle_alpha   90.00
_cell.angle_beta   90.00
_cell.angle_gamma   90.00
#
_symmetry.space_group_name_H-M   'P 1'
#
loop_
_entity.id
_entity.type
_entity.pdbx_description
1 polymer ?
#
loop_
_entity_poly.entity_id
_entity_poly.type
_entity_poly.pdbx_seq_one_letter_code
_entity_poly.pdbx_strand_id
1 'polypeptide(L)'
;MDATQAIASINNNSDVGPCIRGLVICACGSTGRIDESVNLLTNMVKCDLFDFVLTFAGVSTMDSVVVPALNRFVENVYVYDMKIWDALEESFGEDRHALNHSPVFLSYSEMETDKDNVRRRVVETRVLAYSNLSDGRPWGLDIYRCLNAKCRAPAYNMCFHPHGKRFYGKRWLETKIRYICFECQTTHKGIPCPTWIHPARSQNFGRVWYNWPLSKEQKGEIGIFE
;
A
#
# COMPACT_ATOMS: atom_id res chain seq x y z
N MET A 1 21.45 9.27 25.72
CA MET A 1 20.15 8.62 25.95
C MET A 1 19.60 8.31 24.57
N ASP A 2 19.44 7.03 24.25
CA ASP A 2 18.89 6.62 22.94
C ASP A 2 17.41 7.04 22.86
N ALA A 3 16.90 7.35 21.65
CA ALA A 3 15.52 7.78 21.45
C ALA A 3 14.53 6.74 22.00
N THR A 4 14.86 5.46 21.87
CA THR A 4 14.11 4.33 22.44
C THR A 4 14.01 4.42 23.97
N GLN A 5 15.10 4.80 24.64
CA GLN A 5 15.16 4.94 26.10
C GLN A 5 14.38 6.18 26.58
N ALA A 6 14.46 7.28 25.84
CA ALA A 6 13.70 8.49 26.13
C ALA A 6 12.18 8.23 25.99
N ILE A 7 11.77 7.47 24.99
CA ILE A 7 10.37 7.11 24.74
C ILE A 7 9.85 6.12 25.78
N ALA A 8 10.63 5.09 26.11
CA ALA A 8 10.28 4.17 27.20
C ALA A 8 10.10 4.95 28.52
N SER A 9 10.95 5.95 28.77
CA SER A 9 10.79 6.83 29.93
C SER A 9 9.53 7.69 29.87
N ILE A 10 9.13 8.20 28.69
CA ILE A 10 7.88 8.95 28.53
C ILE A 10 6.68 8.03 28.81
N ASN A 11 6.64 6.84 28.21
CA ASN A 11 5.55 5.88 28.39
C ASN A 11 5.43 5.39 29.85
N ASN A 12 6.56 5.27 30.56
CA ASN A 12 6.58 4.86 31.97
C ASN A 12 6.21 6.01 32.93
N ASN A 13 6.35 7.27 32.51
CA ASN A 13 6.10 8.46 33.33
C ASN A 13 4.75 9.14 33.03
N SER A 14 4.07 8.77 31.95
CA SER A 14 2.72 9.23 31.66
C SER A 14 1.70 8.34 32.38
N ASP A 15 0.84 8.92 33.22
CA ASP A 15 -0.34 8.25 33.80
C ASP A 15 -1.39 7.84 32.74
N VAL A 16 -1.12 8.16 31.48
CA VAL A 16 -1.89 7.70 30.33
C VAL A 16 -1.34 6.33 29.97
N GLY A 17 -2.19 5.29 29.98
CA GLY A 17 -1.83 3.93 29.59
C GLY A 17 -1.20 3.85 28.18
N PRO A 18 -0.89 2.65 27.65
CA PRO A 18 -0.20 2.52 26.36
C PRO A 18 -0.96 3.28 25.26
N CYS A 19 -0.41 4.43 24.84
CA CYS A 19 -1.02 5.27 23.83
C CYS A 19 -0.56 4.83 22.44
N ILE A 20 -1.51 4.65 21.51
CA ILE A 20 -1.18 4.46 20.09
C ILE A 20 -0.61 5.78 19.55
N ARG A 21 0.58 5.74 18.97
CA ARG A 21 1.26 6.90 18.38
C ARG A 21 1.30 6.75 16.87
N GLY A 22 0.53 7.58 16.19
CA GLY A 22 0.48 7.64 14.74
C GLY A 22 1.26 8.82 14.19
N LEU A 23 2.00 8.61 13.10
CA LEU A 23 2.51 9.68 12.25
C LEU A 23 1.81 9.62 10.89
N VAL A 24 1.22 10.73 10.46
CA VAL A 24 0.66 10.86 9.11
C VAL A 24 1.45 11.89 8.33
N ILE A 25 1.96 11.48 7.18
CA ILE A 25 2.74 12.33 6.28
C ILE A 25 1.90 12.62 5.04
N CYS A 26 1.26 13.79 5.03
CA CYS A 26 0.48 14.29 3.88
C CYS A 26 1.38 14.97 2.82
N ALA A 27 2.64 14.55 2.69
CA ALA A 27 3.56 15.16 1.73
C ALA A 27 3.35 14.55 0.33
N CYS A 28 3.28 15.40 -0.68
CA CYS A 28 3.33 14.98 -2.08
C CYS A 28 4.73 14.42 -2.41
N GLY A 29 4.78 13.38 -3.26
CA GLY A 29 6.03 12.95 -3.90
C GLY A 29 6.48 11.54 -3.55
N SER A 30 7.78 11.30 -3.72
CA SER A 30 8.38 9.97 -3.75
C SER A 30 8.62 9.34 -2.36
N THR A 31 8.12 9.94 -1.28
CA THR A 31 8.33 9.48 0.11
C THR A 31 7.89 8.02 0.31
N GLY A 32 6.74 7.64 -0.27
CA GLY A 32 6.28 6.25 -0.27
C GLY A 32 6.87 5.38 -1.40
N ARG A 33 7.59 5.95 -2.36
CA ARG A 33 8.10 5.23 -3.55
C ARG A 33 9.59 4.89 -3.50
N ILE A 34 10.37 5.64 -2.72
CA ILE A 34 11.81 5.46 -2.57
C ILE A 34 12.06 4.48 -1.44
N ASP A 35 12.72 3.36 -1.75
CA ASP A 35 13.00 2.28 -0.80
C ASP A 35 13.74 2.82 0.44
N GLU A 36 14.69 3.75 0.29
CA GLU A 36 15.39 4.40 1.40
C GLU A 36 14.44 5.20 2.30
N SER A 37 13.50 5.94 1.70
CA SER A 37 12.53 6.74 2.47
C SER A 37 11.59 5.84 3.25
N VAL A 38 11.05 4.81 2.60
CA VAL A 38 10.20 3.81 3.24
C VAL A 38 10.96 3.12 4.37
N ASN A 39 12.20 2.69 4.15
CA ASN A 39 13.00 2.03 5.18
C ASN A 39 13.19 2.91 6.42
N LEU A 40 13.39 4.22 6.24
CA LEU A 40 13.44 5.17 7.35
C LEU A 40 12.11 5.23 8.11
N LEU A 41 10.98 5.34 7.41
CA LEU A 41 9.65 5.37 8.02
C LEU A 41 9.32 4.06 8.75
N THR A 42 9.63 2.91 8.15
CA THR A 42 9.46 1.60 8.78
C THR A 42 10.36 1.46 10.01
N ASN A 43 11.57 2.00 9.98
CA ASN A 43 12.47 1.99 11.15
C ASN A 43 11.90 2.80 12.32
N MET A 44 11.17 3.89 12.07
CA MET A 44 10.49 4.61 13.15
C MET A 44 9.48 3.72 13.88
N VAL A 45 8.77 2.85 13.14
CA VAL A 45 7.88 1.87 13.75
C VAL A 45 8.67 0.76 14.45
N LYS A 46 9.73 0.22 13.83
CA LYS A 46 10.58 -0.82 14.44
C LYS A 46 11.25 -0.39 15.74
N CYS A 47 11.63 0.87 15.86
CA CYS A 47 12.24 1.45 17.07
C CYS A 47 11.22 1.92 18.11
N ASP A 48 9.95 1.53 17.99
CA ASP A 48 8.86 1.90 18.90
C ASP A 48 8.68 3.42 19.05
N LEU A 49 9.10 4.24 18.07
CA LEU A 49 8.81 5.68 18.06
C LEU A 49 7.33 5.92 17.78
N PHE A 50 6.78 5.17 16.82
CA PHE A 50 5.38 5.18 16.43
C PHE A 50 4.84 3.75 16.34
N ASP A 51 3.54 3.60 16.54
CA ASP A 51 2.79 2.35 16.32
C ASP A 51 2.40 2.21 14.84
N PHE A 52 2.24 3.34 14.15
CA PHE A 52 2.15 3.38 12.70
C PHE A 52 2.67 4.68 12.08
N VAL A 53 3.08 4.56 10.82
CA VAL A 53 3.38 5.67 9.92
C VAL A 53 2.59 5.48 8.65
N LEU A 54 1.71 6.45 8.34
CA LEU A 54 0.90 6.50 7.13
C LEU A 54 1.47 7.56 6.19
N THR A 55 1.68 7.20 4.93
CA THR A 55 2.11 8.13 3.88
C THR A 55 1.41 7.82 2.56
N PHE A 56 1.42 8.78 1.66
CA PHE A 56 0.84 8.66 0.32
C PHE A 56 1.96 8.51 -0.71
N ALA A 57 1.73 7.68 -1.73
CA ALA A 57 2.71 7.44 -2.80
C ALA A 57 2.31 8.01 -4.16
N GLY A 58 1.24 8.78 -4.22
CA GLY A 58 0.86 9.55 -5.39
C GLY A 58 1.86 10.68 -5.65
N VAL A 59 1.94 11.12 -6.90
CA VAL A 59 2.74 12.29 -7.30
C VAL A 59 2.23 13.56 -6.60
N SER A 60 0.93 13.61 -6.32
CA SER A 60 0.30 14.63 -5.48
C SER A 60 -0.78 14.00 -4.60
N THR A 61 -1.13 14.70 -3.54
CA THR A 61 -2.29 14.42 -2.69
C THR A 61 -3.22 15.62 -2.74
N MET A 62 -4.51 15.39 -3.00
CA MET A 62 -5.52 16.43 -2.89
C MET A 62 -6.19 16.30 -1.52
N ASP A 63 -5.98 17.28 -0.65
CA ASP A 63 -6.50 17.28 0.71
C ASP A 63 -8.01 17.04 0.76
N SER A 64 -8.76 17.69 -0.13
CA SER A 64 -10.22 17.53 -0.23
C SER A 64 -10.68 16.10 -0.52
N VAL A 65 -9.79 15.25 -1.04
CA VAL A 65 -10.08 13.85 -1.37
C VAL A 65 -9.60 12.91 -0.26
N VAL A 66 -8.43 13.16 0.33
CA VAL A 66 -7.83 12.21 1.30
C VAL A 66 -8.23 12.49 2.75
N VAL A 67 -8.53 13.74 3.10
CA VAL A 67 -8.87 14.14 4.49
C VAL A 67 -10.11 13.43 5.03
N PRO A 68 -11.22 13.26 4.28
CA PRO A 68 -12.37 12.52 4.79
C PRO A 68 -12.04 11.07 5.18
N ALA A 69 -11.31 10.35 4.33
CA ALA A 69 -10.86 8.98 4.61
C ALA A 69 -9.85 8.95 5.76
N LEU A 70 -8.95 9.94 5.84
CA LEU A 70 -7.97 10.04 6.92
C LEU A 70 -8.63 10.29 8.28
N ASN A 71 -9.64 11.18 8.35
CA ASN A 71 -10.38 11.45 9.57
C ASN A 71 -11.07 10.19 10.09
N ARG A 72 -11.72 9.42 9.19
CA ARG A 72 -12.32 8.12 9.55
C ARG A 72 -11.28 7.13 10.03
N PHE A 73 -10.10 7.11 9.41
CA PHE A 73 -9.01 6.23 9.84
C PHE A 73 -8.56 6.56 11.26
N VAL A 74 -8.34 7.84 11.57
CA VAL A 74 -7.98 8.29 12.91
C VAL A 74 -9.10 7.95 13.90
N GLU A 75 -10.35 8.19 13.57
CA GLU A 75 -11.49 7.83 14.42
C GLU A 75 -11.56 6.31 14.68
N ASN A 76 -11.38 5.50 13.64
CA ASN A 76 -11.36 4.04 13.74
C ASN A 76 -10.25 3.51 14.65
N VAL A 77 -9.04 4.08 14.56
CA VAL A 77 -7.92 3.69 15.42
C VAL A 77 -8.11 4.16 16.86
N TYR A 78 -8.46 5.42 17.07
CA TYR A 78 -8.39 6.06 18.39
C TYR A 78 -9.69 6.02 19.18
N VAL A 79 -10.84 6.02 18.51
CA VAL A 79 -12.16 6.03 19.14
C VAL A 79 -12.75 4.63 19.18
N TYR A 80 -12.63 3.89 18.08
CA TYR A 80 -13.22 2.55 17.94
C TYR A 80 -12.24 1.40 18.27
N ASP A 81 -10.99 1.71 18.64
CA ASP A 81 -9.95 0.73 19.00
C ASP A 81 -9.78 -0.39 17.96
N MET A 82 -9.92 -0.03 16.68
CA MET A 82 -9.73 -0.97 15.58
C MET A 82 -8.24 -1.25 15.36
N LYS A 83 -7.94 -2.46 14.89
CA LYS A 83 -6.60 -2.77 14.39
C LYS A 83 -6.22 -1.82 13.27
N ILE A 84 -4.98 -1.34 13.28
CA ILE A 84 -4.50 -0.28 12.40
C ILE A 84 -4.73 -0.63 10.93
N TRP A 85 -4.39 -1.86 10.50
CA TRP A 85 -4.63 -2.27 9.12
C TRP A 85 -6.12 -2.35 8.76
N ASP A 86 -6.93 -2.91 9.65
CA ASP A 86 -8.37 -3.05 9.43
C ASP A 86 -9.06 -1.66 9.36
N ALA A 87 -8.65 -0.74 10.23
CA ALA A 87 -9.08 0.66 10.21
C ALA A 87 -8.75 1.35 8.87
N LEU A 88 -7.56 1.08 8.30
CA LEU A 88 -7.17 1.62 7.00
C LEU A 88 -8.06 1.07 5.88
N GLU A 89 -8.23 -0.26 5.83
CA GLU A 89 -9.04 -0.93 4.81
C GLU A 89 -10.51 -0.50 4.85
N GLU A 90 -11.06 -0.21 6.02
CA GLU A 90 -12.42 0.29 6.20
C GLU A 90 -12.53 1.74 5.74
N SER A 91 -11.63 2.61 6.22
CA SER A 91 -11.70 4.06 6.00
C SER A 91 -11.43 4.46 4.55
N PHE A 92 -10.41 3.85 3.93
CA PHE A 92 -10.10 4.04 2.51
C PHE A 92 -10.85 3.05 1.62
N GLY A 93 -11.49 2.04 2.21
CA GLY A 93 -12.37 1.12 1.51
C GLY A 93 -13.55 1.86 0.92
N GLU A 94 -14.28 2.63 1.72
CA GLU A 94 -15.49 3.30 1.26
C GLU A 94 -15.21 4.41 0.22
N ASP A 95 -14.01 5.00 0.23
CA ASP A 95 -13.64 6.10 -0.65
C ASP A 95 -12.75 5.66 -1.82
N ARG A 96 -13.40 5.29 -2.92
CA ARG A 96 -12.73 4.98 -4.19
C ARG A 96 -11.90 6.15 -4.72
N HIS A 97 -12.29 7.39 -4.44
CA HIS A 97 -11.63 8.57 -5.02
C HIS A 97 -10.27 8.79 -4.37
N ALA A 98 -10.15 8.59 -3.06
CA ALA A 98 -8.88 8.68 -2.35
C ALA A 98 -7.82 7.72 -2.91
N LEU A 99 -8.15 6.44 -3.02
CA LEU A 99 -7.21 5.43 -3.53
C LEU A 99 -6.97 5.55 -5.04
N ASN A 100 -7.94 6.06 -5.81
CA ASN A 100 -7.71 6.38 -7.22
C ASN A 100 -6.84 7.62 -7.39
N HIS A 101 -6.69 8.49 -6.40
CA HIS A 101 -5.75 9.60 -6.48
C HIS A 101 -4.33 9.17 -6.09
N SER A 102 -4.21 8.49 -4.96
CA SER A 102 -2.92 8.06 -4.42
C SER A 102 -3.05 6.72 -3.70
N PRO A 103 -2.18 5.74 -4.00
CA PRO A 103 -1.96 4.60 -3.10
C PRO A 103 -1.54 5.09 -1.71
N VAL A 104 -1.92 4.33 -0.68
CA VAL A 104 -1.59 4.60 0.72
C VAL A 104 -0.59 3.56 1.19
N PHE A 105 0.49 4.03 1.78
CA PHE A 105 1.53 3.22 2.40
C PHE A 105 1.36 3.30 3.91
N LEU A 106 1.34 2.15 4.56
CA LEU A 106 1.23 2.05 6.00
C LEU A 106 2.32 1.11 6.51
N SER A 107 3.29 1.67 7.22
CA SER A 107 4.15 0.91 8.11
C SER A 107 3.48 0.87 9.48
N TYR A 108 3.29 -0.31 10.06
CA TYR A 108 2.59 -0.43 11.33
C TYR A 108 3.06 -1.66 12.09
N SER A 109 2.83 -1.65 13.40
CA SER A 109 3.07 -2.81 14.23
C SER A 109 1.79 -3.46 14.72
N GLU A 110 1.76 -4.78 14.67
CA GLU A 110 0.73 -5.58 15.32
C GLU A 110 1.36 -6.63 16.23
N MET A 111 0.59 -7.08 17.22
CA MET A 111 0.96 -8.21 18.05
C MET A 111 0.45 -9.49 17.38
N GLU A 112 1.37 -10.30 16.90
CA GLU A 112 1.08 -11.62 16.37
C GLU A 112 1.39 -12.69 17.41
N THR A 113 0.57 -13.74 17.46
CA THR A 113 0.83 -14.91 18.28
C THR A 113 1.59 -15.91 17.42
N ASP A 114 2.82 -16.25 17.82
CA ASP A 114 3.60 -17.27 17.14
C ASP A 114 3.05 -18.69 17.39
N LYS A 115 3.67 -19.70 16.75
CA LYS A 115 3.28 -21.11 16.90
C LYS A 115 3.39 -21.62 18.34
N ASP A 116 4.20 -20.97 19.16
CA ASP A 116 4.46 -21.32 20.56
C ASP A 116 3.56 -20.52 21.52
N ASN A 117 2.51 -19.85 21.01
CA ASN A 117 1.61 -18.95 21.74
C ASN A 117 2.31 -17.72 22.38
N VAL A 118 3.50 -17.36 21.92
CA VAL A 118 4.20 -16.17 22.37
C VAL A 118 3.76 -14.99 21.53
N ARG A 119 3.29 -13.93 22.19
CA ARG A 119 2.97 -12.67 21.52
C ARG A 119 4.26 -11.95 21.13
N ARG A 120 4.42 -11.68 19.84
CA ARG A 120 5.54 -10.92 19.29
C ARG A 120 5.03 -9.72 18.52
N ARG A 121 5.70 -8.60 18.71
CA ARG A 121 5.47 -7.42 17.89
C ARG A 121 6.06 -7.67 16.51
N VAL A 122 5.22 -7.61 15.49
CA VAL A 122 5.62 -7.72 14.09
C VAL A 122 5.39 -6.37 13.45
N VAL A 123 6.39 -5.88 12.73
CA VAL A 123 6.29 -4.64 11.94
C VAL A 123 6.18 -5.02 10.48
N GLU A 124 5.11 -4.56 9.85
CA GLU A 124 4.87 -4.76 8.43
C GLU A 124 4.76 -3.42 7.71
N THR A 125 4.93 -3.47 6.40
CA THR A 125 4.65 -2.34 5.53
C THR A 125 3.85 -2.80 4.34
N ARG A 126 2.66 -2.25 4.22
CA ARG A 126 1.68 -2.62 3.20
C ARG A 126 1.26 -1.39 2.41
N VAL A 127 0.90 -1.63 1.17
CA VAL A 127 0.29 -0.63 0.28
C VAL A 127 -1.16 -1.00 0.07
N LEU A 128 -2.06 -0.04 0.26
CA LEU A 128 -3.45 -0.14 -0.18
C LEU A 128 -3.62 0.71 -1.45
N ALA A 129 -4.11 0.10 -2.52
CA ALA A 129 -4.19 0.75 -3.83
C ALA A 129 -5.49 0.42 -4.57
N TYR A 130 -5.79 1.26 -5.58
CA TYR A 130 -6.94 1.07 -6.46
C TYR A 130 -6.49 0.61 -7.85
N SER A 131 -6.98 -0.55 -8.29
CA SER A 131 -6.77 -1.06 -9.64
C SER A 131 -7.64 -0.31 -10.65
N ASN A 132 -6.98 0.45 -11.53
CA ASN A 132 -7.63 1.19 -12.59
C ASN A 132 -6.86 1.02 -13.91
N LEU A 133 -7.35 0.11 -14.76
CA LEU A 133 -6.73 -0.17 -16.05
C LEU A 133 -6.77 1.05 -16.99
N SER A 134 -7.80 1.89 -16.89
CA SER A 134 -7.95 3.09 -17.72
C SER A 134 -6.90 4.16 -17.38
N ASP A 135 -6.49 4.23 -16.11
CA ASP A 135 -5.49 5.18 -15.63
C ASP A 135 -4.07 4.58 -15.65
N GLY A 136 -3.86 3.44 -16.32
CA GLY A 136 -2.55 2.79 -16.40
C GLY A 136 -2.08 2.15 -15.08
N ARG A 137 -3.00 1.72 -14.22
CA ARG A 137 -2.69 1.11 -12.91
C ARG A 137 -3.24 -0.32 -12.80
N PRO A 138 -2.64 -1.29 -13.53
CA PRO A 138 -3.02 -2.68 -13.39
C PRO A 138 -2.77 -3.17 -11.95
N TRP A 139 -3.82 -3.64 -11.29
CA TRP A 139 -3.76 -4.12 -9.91
C TRP A 139 -3.17 -3.09 -8.94
N GLY A 140 -3.50 -1.81 -9.15
CA GLY A 140 -3.06 -0.73 -8.27
C GLY A 140 -1.59 -0.32 -8.41
N LEU A 141 -0.86 -0.93 -9.34
CA LEU A 141 0.56 -0.66 -9.58
C LEU A 141 0.73 0.48 -10.58
N ASP A 142 1.14 1.64 -10.11
CA ASP A 142 1.52 2.80 -10.93
C ASP A 142 2.99 2.75 -11.42
N ILE A 143 3.81 1.90 -10.81
CA ILE A 143 5.20 1.63 -11.18
C ILE A 143 5.36 0.59 -12.29
N TYR A 144 4.26 0.01 -12.78
CA TYR A 144 4.30 -1.02 -13.83
C TYR A 144 5.10 -0.54 -15.05
N ARG A 145 5.89 -1.44 -15.65
CA ARG A 145 6.71 -1.17 -16.84
C ARG A 145 6.38 -2.16 -17.94
N CYS A 146 6.68 -1.77 -19.18
CA CYS A 146 6.64 -2.70 -20.30
C CYS A 146 7.54 -3.91 -20.03
N LEU A 147 7.02 -5.12 -20.27
CA LEU A 147 7.70 -6.40 -20.05
C LEU A 147 8.65 -6.78 -21.19
N ASN A 148 8.65 -6.01 -22.29
CA ASN A 148 9.62 -6.21 -23.36
C ASN A 148 11.00 -5.83 -22.84
N ALA A 149 11.94 -6.77 -22.78
CA ALA A 149 13.28 -6.54 -22.23
C ALA A 149 14.04 -5.36 -22.86
N LYS A 150 13.72 -5.00 -24.12
CA LYS A 150 14.31 -3.86 -24.84
C LYS A 150 13.58 -2.54 -24.61
N CYS A 151 12.41 -2.56 -23.97
CA CYS A 151 11.55 -1.40 -23.75
C CYS A 151 11.12 -1.33 -22.28
N ARG A 152 11.53 -0.26 -21.59
CA ARG A 152 11.20 -0.05 -20.17
C ARG A 152 10.18 1.07 -19.98
N ALA A 153 9.31 1.23 -20.98
CA ALA A 153 8.31 2.28 -20.99
C ALA A 153 7.44 2.21 -19.72
N PRO A 154 7.17 3.35 -19.07
CA PRO A 154 6.30 3.44 -17.91
C PRO A 154 4.83 3.17 -18.26
N ALA A 155 4.03 2.84 -17.26
CA ALA A 155 2.62 2.49 -17.44
C ALA A 155 1.78 3.56 -18.17
N TYR A 156 2.12 4.84 -18.07
CA TYR A 156 1.43 5.91 -18.80
C TYR A 156 1.64 5.84 -20.33
N ASN A 157 2.66 5.12 -20.81
CA ASN A 157 2.90 4.83 -22.23
C ASN A 157 2.23 3.50 -22.66
N MET A 158 1.27 3.00 -21.88
CA MET A 158 0.65 1.70 -22.08
C MET A 158 -0.87 1.81 -21.98
N CYS A 159 -1.58 1.04 -22.79
CA CYS A 159 -3.04 0.91 -22.70
C CYS A 159 -3.40 -0.50 -22.24
N PHE A 160 -4.06 -0.60 -21.08
CA PHE A 160 -4.44 -1.88 -20.47
C PHE A 160 -5.90 -2.21 -20.71
N HIS A 161 -6.17 -3.49 -20.97
CA HIS A 161 -7.53 -4.00 -21.10
C HIS A 161 -7.65 -5.39 -20.45
N PRO A 162 -8.86 -5.78 -20.00
CA PRO A 162 -9.12 -7.17 -19.64
C PRO A 162 -8.93 -8.09 -20.84
N HIS A 163 -8.41 -9.29 -20.60
CA HIS A 163 -8.16 -10.32 -21.61
C HIS A 163 -8.89 -11.62 -21.28
N GLY A 164 -9.74 -12.08 -22.20
CA GLY A 164 -10.52 -13.31 -22.03
C GLY A 164 -11.68 -13.14 -21.06
N LYS A 165 -11.92 -14.16 -20.22
CA LYS A 165 -13.02 -14.17 -19.25
C LYS A 165 -12.80 -13.10 -18.19
N ARG A 166 -13.82 -12.25 -18.00
CA ARG A 166 -13.85 -11.25 -16.92
C ARG A 166 -14.53 -11.86 -15.70
N PHE A 167 -13.83 -11.80 -14.58
CA PHE A 167 -14.35 -12.19 -13.29
C PHE A 167 -14.74 -10.94 -12.50
N TYR A 168 -15.75 -11.09 -11.65
CA TYR A 168 -16.27 -10.05 -10.78
C TYR A 168 -16.35 -10.56 -9.34
N GLY A 169 -16.68 -9.68 -8.41
CA GLY A 169 -16.74 -10.06 -7.01
C GLY A 169 -15.37 -10.53 -6.50
N LYS A 170 -15.35 -11.48 -5.56
CA LYS A 170 -14.10 -11.95 -4.90
C LYS A 170 -13.08 -12.56 -5.86
N ARG A 171 -13.51 -12.90 -7.09
CA ARG A 171 -12.69 -13.55 -8.11
C ARG A 171 -12.11 -12.56 -9.11
N TRP A 172 -12.32 -11.26 -8.95
CA TRP A 172 -11.97 -10.28 -9.98
C TRP A 172 -10.47 -10.29 -10.36
N LEU A 173 -9.58 -10.63 -9.44
CA LEU A 173 -8.13 -10.81 -9.67
C LEU A 173 -7.79 -11.97 -10.60
N GLU A 174 -8.70 -12.93 -10.81
CA GLU A 174 -8.56 -13.98 -11.83
C GLU A 174 -8.67 -13.42 -13.26
N THR A 175 -9.15 -12.18 -13.43
CA THR A 175 -9.19 -11.49 -14.72
C THR A 175 -7.78 -11.17 -15.18
N LYS A 176 -7.35 -11.87 -16.23
CA LYS A 176 -6.08 -11.57 -16.92
C LYS A 176 -6.17 -10.25 -17.66
N ILE A 177 -5.03 -9.61 -17.87
CA ILE A 177 -4.93 -8.37 -18.64
C ILE A 177 -4.17 -8.59 -19.95
N ARG A 178 -4.38 -7.67 -20.87
CA ARG A 178 -3.54 -7.43 -22.04
C ARG A 178 -3.13 -5.95 -22.03
N TYR A 179 -2.00 -5.64 -22.62
CA TYR A 179 -1.64 -4.26 -22.90
C TYR A 179 -0.99 -4.09 -24.26
N ILE A 180 -1.04 -2.86 -24.76
CA ILE A 180 -0.24 -2.38 -25.88
C ILE A 180 0.67 -1.29 -25.34
N CYS A 181 1.98 -1.41 -25.57
CA CYS A 181 2.93 -0.35 -25.27
C CYS A 181 3.06 0.58 -26.48
N PHE A 182 2.78 1.86 -26.31
CA PHE A 182 2.87 2.84 -27.40
C PHE A 182 4.30 3.19 -27.81
N GLU A 183 5.27 2.93 -26.94
CA GLU A 183 6.67 3.23 -27.21
C GLU A 183 7.33 2.16 -28.11
N CYS A 184 7.18 0.88 -27.78
CA CYS A 184 7.76 -0.22 -28.57
C CYS A 184 6.74 -0.99 -29.43
N GLN A 185 5.47 -0.59 -29.42
CA GLN A 185 4.37 -1.23 -30.15
C GLN A 185 4.13 -2.70 -29.80
N THR A 186 4.77 -3.21 -28.74
CA THR A 186 4.64 -4.61 -28.33
C THR A 186 3.30 -4.80 -27.62
N THR A 187 2.63 -5.91 -27.96
CA THR A 187 1.38 -6.32 -27.32
C THR A 187 1.63 -7.56 -26.46
N HIS A 188 1.30 -7.48 -25.18
CA HIS A 188 1.29 -8.63 -24.28
C HIS A 188 -0.15 -9.01 -23.92
N LYS A 189 -0.45 -10.30 -23.83
CA LYS A 189 -1.81 -10.82 -23.62
C LYS A 189 -1.80 -11.90 -22.55
N GLY A 190 -2.92 -12.02 -21.83
CA GLY A 190 -3.12 -13.11 -20.88
C GLY A 190 -2.24 -13.02 -19.63
N ILE A 191 -1.82 -11.81 -19.25
CA ILE A 191 -1.00 -11.57 -18.07
C ILE A 191 -1.86 -11.77 -16.81
N PRO A 192 -1.55 -12.73 -15.93
CA PRO A 192 -2.30 -12.94 -14.70
C PRO A 192 -1.95 -11.87 -13.65
N CYS A 193 -2.84 -11.69 -12.67
CA CYS A 193 -2.48 -10.95 -11.46
C CYS A 193 -1.33 -11.65 -10.75
N PRO A 194 -0.27 -10.92 -10.33
CA PRO A 194 0.75 -11.46 -9.45
C PRO A 194 0.15 -12.05 -8.17
N THR A 195 0.71 -13.15 -7.69
CA THR A 195 0.17 -13.93 -6.54
C THR A 195 0.34 -13.24 -5.19
N TRP A 196 1.26 -12.28 -5.12
CA TRP A 196 1.55 -11.45 -3.95
C TRP A 196 0.67 -10.19 -3.87
N ILE A 197 -0.24 -10.00 -4.84
CA ILE A 197 -1.28 -8.97 -4.76
C ILE A 197 -2.55 -9.60 -4.21
N HIS A 198 -3.08 -8.99 -3.16
CA HIS A 198 -4.21 -9.50 -2.42
C HIS A 198 -5.43 -8.59 -2.60
N PRO A 199 -6.64 -9.16 -2.64
CA PRO A 199 -7.85 -8.35 -2.62
C PRO A 199 -8.02 -7.73 -1.21
N ALA A 200 -8.41 -6.46 -1.15
CA ALA A 200 -8.79 -5.83 0.11
C ALA A 200 -10.11 -6.42 0.65
N ARG A 201 -10.29 -6.45 1.98
CA ARG A 201 -11.43 -7.14 2.63
C ARG A 201 -12.82 -6.59 2.26
N SER A 202 -12.90 -5.31 1.93
CA SER A 202 -14.16 -4.61 1.66
C SER A 202 -14.79 -5.02 0.31
N GLN A 203 -16.10 -4.77 0.13
CA GLN A 203 -16.87 -5.16 -1.07
C GLN A 203 -16.19 -4.77 -2.40
N ASN A 204 -15.63 -5.76 -3.11
CA ASN A 204 -15.15 -5.79 -4.50
C ASN A 204 -15.27 -4.54 -5.39
N PHE A 205 -14.40 -3.54 -5.18
CA PHE A 205 -14.30 -2.38 -6.08
C PHE A 205 -12.93 -2.23 -6.76
N GLY A 206 -12.16 -3.31 -6.98
CA GLY A 206 -10.83 -3.20 -7.59
C GLY A 206 -9.74 -2.72 -6.63
N ARG A 207 -10.02 -2.67 -5.32
CA ARG A 207 -9.01 -2.37 -4.30
C ARG A 207 -8.15 -3.59 -4.03
N VAL A 208 -6.86 -3.35 -3.87
CA VAL A 208 -5.87 -4.38 -3.57
C VAL A 208 -4.91 -3.90 -2.51
N TRP A 209 -4.19 -4.84 -1.93
CA TRP A 209 -3.01 -4.55 -1.14
C TRP A 209 -1.87 -5.51 -1.45
N TYR A 210 -0.66 -5.09 -1.12
CA TYR A 210 0.56 -5.89 -1.22
C TYR A 210 1.62 -5.38 -0.24
N ASN A 211 2.62 -6.21 0.06
CA ASN A 211 3.74 -5.82 0.90
C ASN A 211 4.72 -4.92 0.14
N TRP A 212 5.40 -4.04 0.87
CA TRP A 212 6.42 -3.14 0.33
C TRP A 212 7.63 -3.03 1.27
N PRO A 213 8.87 -2.87 0.77
CA PRO A 213 9.28 -2.82 -0.65
C PRO A 213 9.10 -4.15 -1.38
N LEU A 214 8.96 -4.08 -2.70
CA LEU A 214 8.87 -5.28 -3.54
C LEU A 214 10.23 -5.99 -3.61
N SER A 215 10.21 -7.32 -3.57
CA SER A 215 11.40 -8.15 -3.82
C SER A 215 11.89 -7.99 -5.27
N LYS A 216 13.11 -8.43 -5.56
CA LYS A 216 13.66 -8.41 -6.92
C LYS A 216 12.81 -9.24 -7.89
N GLU A 217 12.32 -10.39 -7.44
CA GLU A 217 11.44 -11.25 -8.22
C GLU A 217 10.12 -10.55 -8.53
N GLN A 218 9.51 -9.92 -7.51
CA GLN A 218 8.26 -9.16 -7.67
C GLN A 218 8.43 -7.96 -8.61
N LYS A 219 9.56 -7.23 -8.49
CA LYS A 219 9.94 -6.14 -9.42
C LYS A 219 10.04 -6.67 -10.86
N GLY A 220 10.67 -7.84 -11.06
CA GLY A 220 10.80 -8.48 -12.37
C GLY A 220 9.46 -8.86 -13.00
N GLU A 221 8.49 -9.35 -12.22
CA GLU A 221 7.14 -9.70 -12.70
C GLU A 221 6.37 -8.49 -13.28
N ILE A 222 6.74 -7.28 -12.89
CA ILE A 222 6.09 -6.03 -13.31
C ILE A 222 6.99 -5.18 -14.24
N GLY A 223 8.05 -5.78 -14.77
CA GLY A 223 8.94 -5.18 -15.78
C GLY A 223 10.03 -4.27 -15.23
N ILE A 224 10.30 -4.31 -13.92
CA ILE A 224 11.38 -3.57 -13.29
C ILE A 224 12.59 -4.50 -13.11
N PHE A 225 13.62 -4.28 -13.91
CA PHE A 225 14.86 -5.05 -13.88
C PHE A 225 15.99 -4.13 -13.39
N GLU A 226 16.41 -4.34 -12.14
CA GLU A 226 17.60 -3.72 -11.51
C GLU A 226 18.84 -4.59 -11.70
#